data_AF-A0A7X7DWX4-F1
#
_entry.id   AF-A0A7X7DWX4-F1
#
_cell.length_a   1.000
_cell.length_b   1.000
_cell.length_c   1.000
_cell.angle_alpha   90.00
_cell.angle_beta   90.00
_cell.angle_gamma   90.00
#
_symmetry.space_group_name_H-M   'P 1'
#
loop_
_entity.id
_entity.type
_entity.pdbx_description
1 polymer ?
#
loop_
_entity_poly.entity_id
_entity_poly.type
_entity_poly.pdbx_seq_one_letter_code
_entity_poly.pdbx_strand_id
1 'polypeptide(L)'
;MKHSGKKHLLSSLVYIILIGAIGWQSYILYRFKKSEELPETKNSFRVFLQGNVRKPGLYLIPEGTTEFEILKVAGIRPTSDLSNFFLTNQISGNDSFYIGTLDKPISTIPPVSARLEFFIGEVNIISKEGESSPQRDGLMINPGDRIITESSAQAE
;
A
#
# COMPACT_ATOMS: atom_id res chain seq x y z
N MET A 1 -41.91 -57.57 19.57
CA MET A 1 -40.77 -57.37 18.66
C MET A 1 -41.18 -56.47 17.48
N LYS A 2 -41.17 -55.13 17.63
CA LYS A 2 -41.30 -54.16 16.50
C LYS A 2 -41.09 -52.72 16.99
N HIS A 3 -39.83 -52.27 17.10
CA HIS A 3 -39.53 -50.87 17.43
C HIS A 3 -38.42 -50.22 16.57
N SER A 4 -38.09 -50.84 15.42
CA SER A 4 -36.95 -50.42 14.58
C SER A 4 -37.31 -49.39 13.49
N GLY A 5 -38.56 -49.36 13.00
CA GLY A 5 -38.94 -48.53 11.84
C GLY A 5 -38.99 -47.01 12.09
N LYS A 6 -39.27 -46.57 13.33
CA LYS A 6 -39.39 -45.13 13.64
C LYS A 6 -38.04 -44.41 13.68
N LYS A 7 -36.95 -45.12 14.03
CA LYS A 7 -35.61 -44.53 14.14
C LYS A 7 -35.04 -44.14 12.77
N HIS A 8 -35.29 -44.96 11.75
CA HIS A 8 -34.85 -44.67 10.37
C HIS A 8 -35.56 -43.46 9.75
N LEU A 9 -36.86 -43.28 10.04
CA LEU A 9 -37.63 -42.10 9.61
C LEU A 9 -37.13 -40.81 10.27
N LEU A 10 -36.82 -40.85 11.56
CA LEU A 10 -36.24 -39.73 12.29
C LEU A 10 -34.86 -39.35 11.75
N SER A 11 -33.99 -40.34 11.48
CA SER A 11 -32.67 -40.07 10.90
C SER A 11 -32.79 -39.45 9.50
N SER A 12 -33.69 -39.93 8.65
CA SER A 12 -33.88 -39.35 7.30
C SER A 12 -34.36 -37.91 7.34
N LEU A 13 -35.23 -37.55 8.29
CA LEU A 13 -35.68 -36.17 8.49
C LEU A 13 -34.53 -35.25 8.90
N VAL A 14 -33.67 -35.71 9.80
CA VAL A 14 -32.48 -34.96 10.24
C VAL A 14 -31.53 -34.70 9.07
N TYR A 15 -31.28 -35.70 8.22
CA TYR A 15 -30.42 -35.52 7.05
C TYR A 15 -30.97 -34.54 6.03
N ILE A 16 -32.28 -34.54 5.78
CA ILE A 16 -32.92 -33.59 4.86
C ILE A 16 -32.75 -32.14 5.37
N ILE A 17 -32.94 -31.91 6.67
CA ILE A 17 -32.75 -30.60 7.29
C ILE A 17 -31.28 -30.16 7.19
N LEU A 18 -30.34 -31.07 7.44
CA LEU A 18 -28.91 -30.79 7.37
C LEU A 18 -28.48 -30.40 5.95
N ILE A 19 -28.92 -31.14 4.94
CA ILE A 19 -28.63 -30.84 3.52
C ILE A 19 -29.25 -29.51 3.12
N GLY A 20 -30.49 -29.23 3.56
CA GLY A 20 -31.14 -27.94 3.36
C GLY A 20 -30.37 -26.78 3.98
N ALA A 21 -29.87 -26.95 5.21
CA ALA A 21 -29.07 -25.94 5.90
C ALA A 21 -27.71 -25.69 5.22
N ILE A 22 -27.02 -26.75 4.77
CA ILE A 22 -25.76 -26.64 4.04
C ILE A 22 -25.98 -25.96 2.69
N GLY A 23 -27.04 -26.33 1.97
CA GLY A 23 -27.43 -25.69 0.71
C GLY A 23 -27.76 -24.21 0.90
N TRP A 24 -28.48 -23.87 1.97
CA TRP A 24 -28.81 -22.50 2.34
C TRP A 24 -27.56 -21.67 2.68
N GLN A 25 -26.65 -22.21 3.50
CA GLN A 25 -25.38 -21.55 3.81
C GLN A 25 -24.50 -21.38 2.57
N SER A 26 -24.47 -22.39 1.68
CA SER A 26 -23.73 -22.33 0.43
C SER A 26 -24.31 -21.28 -0.53
N TYR A 27 -25.64 -21.18 -0.62
CA TYR A 27 -26.34 -20.15 -1.38
C TYR A 27 -26.07 -18.75 -0.81
N ILE A 28 -26.04 -18.63 0.52
CA ILE A 28 -25.65 -17.39 1.19
C ILE A 28 -24.21 -17.01 0.84
N LEU A 29 -23.25 -17.93 0.93
CA LEU A 29 -21.87 -17.66 0.56
C LEU A 29 -21.72 -17.28 -0.92
N TYR A 30 -22.45 -17.95 -1.82
CA TYR A 30 -22.40 -17.65 -3.25
C TYR A 30 -22.90 -16.24 -3.57
N ARG A 31 -23.97 -15.76 -2.90
CA ARG A 31 -24.47 -14.39 -3.10
C ARG A 31 -23.51 -13.32 -2.58
N PHE A 32 -22.71 -13.64 -1.55
CA PHE A 32 -21.73 -12.71 -0.96
C PHE A 32 -20.39 -12.70 -1.71
N LYS A 33 -20.04 -13.77 -2.44
CA LYS A 33 -18.79 -13.83 -3.21
C LYS A 33 -18.82 -13.04 -4.52
N LYS A 34 -20.00 -12.56 -4.95
CA LYS A 34 -20.15 -11.80 -6.19
C LYS A 34 -19.88 -10.30 -6.05
N SER A 35 -19.63 -9.80 -4.83
CA SER A 35 -19.39 -8.38 -4.57
C SER A 35 -17.92 -8.01 -4.29
N GLU A 36 -16.95 -8.86 -4.62
CA GLU A 36 -15.61 -8.37 -5.00
C GLU A 36 -15.67 -7.82 -6.43
N GLU A 37 -16.61 -6.90 -6.68
CA GLU A 37 -16.47 -5.99 -7.79
C GLU A 37 -15.28 -5.10 -7.44
N LEU A 38 -14.22 -5.21 -8.25
CA LEU A 38 -13.11 -4.27 -8.30
C LEU A 38 -13.66 -2.86 -8.07
N PRO A 39 -13.10 -2.06 -7.14
CA PRO A 39 -13.69 -0.79 -6.73
C PRO A 39 -14.11 0.01 -7.97
N GLU A 40 -15.42 0.10 -8.12
CA GLU A 40 -16.09 0.69 -9.27
C GLU A 40 -15.67 2.15 -9.35
N THR A 41 -14.97 2.52 -10.42
CA THR A 41 -14.62 3.89 -10.81
C THR A 41 -13.74 4.68 -9.83
N LYS A 42 -12.54 4.18 -9.49
CA LYS A 42 -11.48 5.14 -9.12
C LYS A 42 -11.18 5.95 -10.38
N ASN A 43 -11.60 7.22 -10.41
CA ASN A 43 -11.31 8.08 -11.55
C ASN A 43 -9.81 8.01 -11.83
N SER A 44 -9.43 7.91 -13.10
CA SER A 44 -8.01 7.88 -13.48
C SER A 44 -7.67 9.19 -14.14
N PHE A 45 -6.56 9.78 -13.71
CA PHE A 45 -6.02 10.99 -14.28
C PHE A 45 -4.85 10.68 -15.18
N ARG A 46 -4.76 11.44 -16.27
CA ARG A 46 -3.63 11.44 -17.19
C ARG A 46 -2.73 12.59 -16.82
N VAL A 47 -1.56 12.26 -16.29
CA VAL A 47 -0.56 13.24 -15.89
C VAL A 47 0.60 13.21 -16.87
N PHE A 48 0.91 14.36 -17.47
CA PHE A 48 2.04 14.46 -18.39
C PHE A 48 3.25 15.06 -17.69
N LEU A 49 4.28 14.24 -17.48
CA LEU A 49 5.48 14.61 -16.75
C LEU A 49 6.64 14.87 -17.71
N GLN A 50 7.23 16.06 -17.63
CA GLN A 50 8.31 16.50 -18.51
C GLN A 50 9.50 17.05 -17.71
N GLY A 51 10.62 17.25 -18.40
CA GLY A 51 11.81 17.88 -17.84
C GLY A 51 12.83 16.89 -17.28
N ASN A 52 13.55 17.28 -16.24
CA ASN A 52 14.72 16.56 -15.76
C ASN A 52 14.35 15.39 -14.83
N VAL A 53 13.70 14.38 -15.37
CA VAL A 53 13.37 13.11 -14.70
C VAL A 53 13.97 11.93 -15.47
N ARG A 54 14.06 10.76 -14.85
CA ARG A 54 14.61 9.56 -15.51
C ARG A 54 13.70 9.06 -16.63
N LYS A 55 12.38 9.06 -16.39
CA LYS A 55 11.35 8.59 -17.31
C LYS A 55 10.30 9.69 -17.53
N PRO A 56 10.53 10.66 -18.42
CA PRO A 56 9.47 11.60 -18.81
C PRO A 56 8.39 10.89 -19.64
N GLY A 57 7.16 11.38 -19.59
CA GLY A 57 6.06 10.81 -20.36
C GLY A 57 4.69 10.96 -19.71
N LEU A 58 3.70 10.27 -20.29
CA LEU A 58 2.32 10.25 -19.80
C LEU A 58 2.12 9.10 -18.82
N TYR A 59 1.56 9.42 -17.65
CA TYR A 59 1.24 8.50 -16.58
C TYR A 59 -0.27 8.45 -16.39
N LEU A 60 -0.82 7.23 -16.34
CA LEU A 60 -2.21 7.00 -15.93
C LEU A 60 -2.20 6.62 -14.46
N ILE A 61 -2.77 7.48 -13.62
CA ILE A 61 -2.77 7.31 -12.17
C ILE A 61 -4.20 7.27 -11.64
N PRO A 62 -4.46 6.52 -10.56
CA PRO A 62 -5.76 6.59 -9.89
C PRO A 62 -5.92 7.91 -9.14
N GLU A 63 -7.16 8.32 -8.92
CA GLU A 63 -7.52 9.45 -8.06
C GLU A 63 -6.92 9.29 -6.65
N GLY A 64 -6.53 10.41 -6.04
CA GLY A 64 -5.86 10.44 -4.73
C GLY A 64 -4.38 10.09 -4.76
N THR A 65 -3.80 9.83 -5.94
CA THR A 65 -2.34 9.70 -6.09
C THR A 65 -1.66 11.03 -5.78
N THR A 66 -0.58 10.99 -5.02
CA THR A 66 0.20 12.17 -4.64
C THR A 66 1.27 12.49 -5.68
N GLU A 67 1.71 13.75 -5.72
CA GLU A 67 2.84 14.18 -6.55
C GLU A 67 4.12 13.38 -6.25
N PHE A 68 4.36 13.04 -4.97
CA PHE A 68 5.48 12.20 -4.55
C PHE A 68 5.45 10.80 -5.21
N GLU A 69 4.28 10.16 -5.23
CA GLU A 69 4.14 8.83 -5.82
C GLU A 69 4.46 8.84 -7.32
N ILE A 70 4.05 9.89 -8.04
CA ILE A 70 4.43 10.04 -9.46
C ILE A 70 5.93 10.21 -9.62
N LEU A 71 6.55 11.10 -8.84
CA LEU A 71 8.00 11.33 -8.91
C LEU A 71 8.80 10.07 -8.57
N LYS A 72 8.31 9.24 -7.64
CA LYS A 72 8.89 7.95 -7.29
C LYS A 72 8.92 7.00 -8.49
N VAL A 73 7.84 6.94 -9.26
CA VAL A 73 7.75 6.06 -10.45
C VAL A 73 8.56 6.62 -11.62
N ALA A 74 8.47 7.93 -11.86
CA ALA A 74 9.20 8.59 -12.94
C ALA A 74 10.72 8.61 -12.71
N GLY A 75 11.13 8.62 -11.44
CA GLY A 75 12.51 8.63 -11.01
C GLY A 75 13.14 10.02 -11.13
N ILE A 76 13.77 10.45 -10.05
CA ILE A 76 14.42 11.76 -9.94
C ILE A 76 15.91 11.66 -10.31
N ARG A 77 16.48 12.75 -10.82
CA ARG A 77 17.93 12.88 -11.09
C ARG A 77 18.56 13.79 -10.02
N PRO A 78 19.87 13.67 -9.74
CA PRO A 78 20.53 14.52 -8.75
C PRO A 78 20.49 16.03 -9.08
N THR A 79 20.26 16.37 -10.35
CA THR A 79 20.14 17.76 -10.85
C THR A 79 18.68 18.17 -11.07
N SER A 80 17.70 17.43 -10.58
CA SER A 80 16.29 17.80 -10.73
C SER A 80 15.95 18.95 -9.78
N ASP A 81 15.29 19.98 -10.29
CA ASP A 81 14.72 21.05 -9.47
C ASP A 81 13.27 20.71 -9.12
N LEU A 82 13.02 20.50 -7.82
CA LEU A 82 11.70 20.16 -7.25
C LEU A 82 11.09 21.31 -6.45
N SER A 83 11.62 22.53 -6.57
CA SER A 83 11.18 23.67 -5.74
C SER A 83 9.70 24.02 -5.88
N ASN A 84 9.07 23.63 -6.99
CA ASN A 84 7.66 23.89 -7.29
C ASN A 84 6.74 22.69 -7.00
N PHE A 85 7.26 21.63 -6.38
CA PHE A 85 6.52 20.40 -6.11
C PHE A 85 6.19 20.27 -4.63
N PHE A 86 4.95 19.87 -4.34
CA PHE A 86 4.47 19.62 -2.99
C PHE A 86 4.21 18.13 -2.84
N LEU A 87 5.13 17.43 -2.17
CA LEU A 87 5.13 15.97 -2.08
C LEU A 87 3.82 15.37 -1.53
N THR A 88 3.10 16.12 -0.69
CA THR A 88 1.83 15.71 -0.08
C THR A 88 0.60 16.06 -0.91
N ASN A 89 0.72 16.88 -1.96
CA ASN A 89 -0.42 17.27 -2.76
C ASN A 89 -0.95 16.08 -3.54
N GLN A 90 -2.27 15.90 -3.47
CA GLN A 90 -2.99 14.94 -4.29
C GLN A 90 -3.31 15.56 -5.65
N ILE A 91 -3.17 14.76 -6.69
CA ILE A 91 -3.45 15.16 -8.05
C ILE A 91 -4.95 15.00 -8.27
N SER A 92 -5.62 16.12 -8.54
CA SER A 92 -7.07 16.21 -8.67
C SER A 92 -7.57 16.21 -10.12
N GLY A 93 -6.67 16.12 -11.10
CA GLY A 93 -7.05 16.24 -12.50
C GLY A 93 -5.97 15.82 -13.50
N ASN A 94 -6.28 16.03 -14.78
CA ASN A 94 -5.32 15.86 -15.86
C ASN A 94 -4.34 17.04 -15.86
N ASP A 95 -3.18 16.84 -15.25
CA ASP A 95 -2.18 17.89 -15.09
C ASP A 95 -0.94 17.65 -15.94
N SER A 96 -0.22 18.73 -16.22
CA SER A 96 1.11 18.67 -16.81
C SER A 96 2.12 19.25 -15.84
N PHE A 97 3.14 18.48 -15.50
CA PHE A 97 4.20 18.92 -14.61
C PHE A 97 5.52 19.01 -15.36
N TYR A 98 6.29 20.06 -15.05
CA TYR A 98 7.62 20.26 -15.60
C TYR A 98 8.65 20.27 -14.46
N ILE A 99 9.63 19.38 -14.54
CA ILE A 99 10.74 19.30 -13.59
C ILE A 99 11.90 20.10 -14.15
N GLY A 100 12.30 21.13 -13.42
CA GLY A 100 13.44 21.97 -13.78
C GLY A 100 14.78 21.25 -13.64
N THR A 101 15.84 21.92 -14.06
CA THR A 101 17.22 21.42 -13.93
C THR A 101 18.01 22.41 -13.08
N LEU A 102 18.69 21.89 -12.06
CA LEU A 102 19.65 22.63 -11.26
C LEU A 102 21.02 22.64 -11.96
N ASP A 103 21.72 23.77 -11.89
CA ASP A 103 23.06 23.93 -12.45
C ASP A 103 24.09 22.98 -11.84
N LYS A 104 23.88 22.61 -10.57
CA LYS A 104 24.74 21.69 -9.82
C LYS A 104 23.88 20.58 -9.23
N PRO A 105 24.39 19.34 -9.19
CA PRO A 105 23.70 18.28 -8.48
C PRO A 105 23.58 18.67 -7.01
N ILE A 106 22.45 18.31 -6.39
CA ILE A 106 22.27 18.44 -4.95
C ILE A 106 23.34 17.56 -4.30
N SER A 107 24.42 18.19 -3.83
CA SER A 107 25.40 17.53 -2.97
C SER A 107 24.82 17.52 -1.57
N THR A 108 24.49 16.32 -1.08
CA THR A 108 24.07 16.06 0.29
C THR A 108 25.26 16.17 1.26
N ILE A 109 26.11 17.19 1.09
CA ILE A 109 27.28 17.42 1.91
C ILE A 109 27.12 18.80 2.56
N PRO A 110 26.85 18.86 3.87
CA PRO A 110 26.83 17.75 4.82
C PRO A 110 25.58 16.87 4.70
N PRO A 111 25.64 15.59 5.16
CA PRO A 111 24.46 14.75 5.22
C PRO A 111 23.41 15.47 6.06
N VAL A 112 22.28 15.81 5.44
CA VAL A 112 21.12 16.29 6.16
C VAL A 112 20.61 15.09 6.93
N SER A 113 20.90 15.04 8.23
CA SER A 113 20.33 14.04 9.12
C SER A 113 18.83 14.30 9.21
N ALA A 114 18.04 13.44 8.56
CA ALA A 114 16.61 13.40 8.80
C ALA A 114 16.35 12.70 10.13
N ARG A 115 15.51 13.31 10.98
CA ARG A 115 14.94 12.64 12.14
C ARG A 115 13.66 11.97 11.66
N LEU A 116 13.50 10.69 11.97
CA LEU A 116 12.29 9.93 11.71
C LEU A 116 11.63 9.65 13.07
N GLU A 117 10.41 10.13 13.27
CA GLU A 117 9.66 9.95 14.50
C GLU A 117 8.47 9.01 14.25
N PHE A 118 8.40 7.92 15.00
CA PHE A 118 7.26 6.99 14.91
C PHE A 118 6.27 7.28 16.03
N PHE A 119 5.03 7.58 15.66
CA PHE A 119 3.96 7.87 16.63
C PHE A 119 3.26 6.60 17.12
N ILE A 120 3.14 5.59 16.25
CA ILE A 120 2.47 4.32 16.52
C ILE A 120 3.16 3.17 15.78
N GLY A 121 3.03 1.96 16.35
CA GLY A 121 3.55 0.71 15.78
C GLY A 121 4.95 0.34 16.27
N GLU A 122 5.31 -0.93 16.10
CA GLU A 122 6.66 -1.42 16.41
C GLU A 122 7.61 -1.17 15.24
N VAL A 123 8.87 -0.82 15.57
CA VAL A 123 9.93 -0.59 14.59
C VAL A 123 11.13 -1.46 14.96
N ASN A 124 11.55 -2.31 14.02
CA ASN A 124 12.73 -3.14 14.15
C ASN A 124 13.77 -2.70 13.14
N ILE A 125 15.01 -2.48 13.59
CA ILE A 125 16.13 -2.13 12.71
C ILE A 125 17.07 -3.33 12.65
N ILE A 126 17.28 -3.83 11.44
CA ILE A 126 18.21 -4.91 11.15
C ILE A 126 19.42 -4.31 10.45
N SER A 127 20.62 -4.50 11.02
CA SER A 127 21.86 -4.03 10.40
C SER A 127 22.11 -4.74 9.06
N LYS A 128 23.02 -4.20 8.24
CA LYS A 128 23.45 -4.88 7.00
C LYS A 128 24.04 -6.28 7.27
N GLU A 129 24.55 -6.54 8.47
CA GLU A 129 25.04 -7.84 8.95
C GLU A 129 23.92 -8.79 9.44
N GLY A 130 22.67 -8.30 9.58
CA GLY A 130 21.54 -9.10 10.03
C GLY A 130 21.28 -9.04 11.54
N GLU A 131 21.97 -8.18 12.27
CA GLU A 131 21.79 -8.02 13.72
C GLU A 131 20.59 -7.10 14.01
N SER A 132 19.71 -7.52 14.92
CA SER A 132 18.60 -6.69 15.37
C SER A 132 19.07 -5.70 16.43
N SER A 133 18.85 -4.41 16.18
CA SER A 133 19.14 -3.34 17.15
C SER A 133 17.88 -3.00 17.95
N PRO A 134 17.95 -2.96 19.30
CA PRO A 134 16.81 -2.58 20.13
C PRO A 134 16.47 -1.10 19.90
N GLN A 135 15.17 -0.80 19.76
CA GLN A 135 14.65 0.56 19.57
C GLN A 135 15.05 1.45 20.75
N ARG A 136 15.73 2.56 20.46
CA ARG A 136 16.15 3.58 21.42
C ARG A 136 16.13 4.96 20.78
N ASP A 137 15.77 5.97 21.56
CA ASP A 137 15.83 7.36 21.11
C ASP A 137 17.26 7.75 20.72
N GLY A 138 17.39 8.46 19.60
CA GLY A 138 18.70 8.87 19.07
C GLY A 138 19.50 7.75 18.40
N LEU A 139 18.88 6.61 18.09
CA LEU A 139 19.52 5.57 17.29
C LEU A 139 19.86 6.10 15.89
N MET A 140 21.13 5.95 15.51
CA MET A 140 21.62 6.33 14.19
C MET A 140 21.43 5.16 13.21
N ILE A 141 20.79 5.44 12.08
CA ILE A 141 20.59 4.48 10.99
C ILE A 141 21.73 4.64 9.98
N ASN A 142 22.44 3.56 9.72
CA ASN A 142 23.59 3.54 8.82
C ASN A 142 23.21 3.03 7.42
N PRO A 143 24.01 3.37 6.39
CA PRO A 143 23.82 2.81 5.06
C PRO A 143 23.85 1.27 5.08
N GLY A 144 22.75 0.67 4.61
CA GLY A 144 22.58 -0.80 4.55
C GLY A 144 21.66 -1.37 5.64
N ASP A 145 21.32 -0.57 6.65
CA ASP A 145 20.34 -0.97 7.66
C ASP A 145 18.94 -1.06 7.04
N ARG A 146 18.13 -1.99 7.53
CA ARG A 146 16.75 -2.21 7.12
C ARG A 146 15.82 -1.86 8.25
N ILE A 147 14.87 -0.99 7.98
CA ILE A 147 13.79 -0.65 8.91
C ILE A 147 12.60 -1.54 8.56
N ILE A 148 12.13 -2.30 9.53
CA ILE A 148 10.94 -3.16 9.43
C ILE A 148 9.88 -2.59 10.35
N THR A 149 8.71 -2.36 9.76
CA THR A 149 7.55 -1.81 10.46
C THR A 149 6.33 -2.67 10.20
N GLU A 150 5.37 -2.61 11.12
CA GLU A 150 4.03 -3.14 10.88
C GLU A 150 3.28 -2.30 9.85
N SER A 151 2.26 -2.88 9.21
CA SER A 151 1.44 -2.16 8.23
C SER A 151 0.65 -0.99 8.83
N SER A 152 0.45 -0.98 10.15
CA SER A 152 -0.22 0.08 10.90
C SER A 152 0.73 1.14 11.46
N ALA A 153 2.03 1.02 11.25
CA ALA A 153 2.99 1.99 11.76
C ALA A 153 2.86 3.35 11.05
N GLN A 154 3.01 4.43 11.81
CA GLN A 154 2.96 5.79 11.31
C GLN A 154 4.20 6.56 11.74
N ALA A 155 4.82 7.27 10.80
CA ALA A 155 6.00 8.08 11.03
C ALA A 155 5.92 9.44 10.33
N GLU A 156 6.67 10.41 10.86
CA GLU A 156 6.96 11.71 10.24
C GLU A 156 8.47 11.92 10.12
#